data_AF-F5RC57-F1
#
_entry.id   AF-F5RC57-F1
#
_cell.length_a   1.000
_cell.length_b   1.000
_cell.length_c   1.000
_cell.angle_alpha   90.00
_cell.angle_beta   90.00
_cell.angle_gamma   90.00
#
_symmetry.space_group_name_H-M   'P 1'
#
loop_
_entity.id
_entity.type
_entity.pdbx_description
1 polymer ?
#
loop_
_entity_poly.entity_id
_entity_poly.type
_entity_poly.pdbx_seq_one_letter_code
_entity_poly.pdbx_strand_id
1 'polypeptide(L)'
;MKMTAEERRARERIKKEEWQQEIARLNARKHRTTEPDARDRRKAAERRAFEQKLAEHLHSQEFKSWYESTTGEPVGVFLDAAAEIEARRLDCTSRIDWTEWVQDRIQGITERHIWTNPETKAFWAEQVAAARSPRERRFLLHRLATPIWADRAAMLEIYRQRDQLVAQTGIPHDVDHIIPLVSRYVCGLHCEFNLRAIPATENRRKSNRFTPG
;
A
#
# COMPACT_ATOMS: atom_id res chain seq x y z
N MET A 1 24.75 -32.53 -23.70
CA MET A 1 23.71 -32.57 -24.75
C MET A 1 22.60 -31.60 -24.36
N LYS A 2 22.24 -30.62 -25.20
CA LYS A 2 21.14 -29.68 -24.91
C LYS A 2 19.80 -30.39 -25.19
N MET A 3 18.87 -30.35 -24.24
CA MET A 3 17.52 -30.90 -24.40
C MET A 3 16.83 -30.33 -25.64
N THR A 4 16.15 -31.18 -26.40
CA THR A 4 15.37 -30.77 -27.56
C THR A 4 14.13 -29.96 -27.14
N ALA A 5 13.51 -29.26 -28.08
CA ALA A 5 12.28 -28.51 -27.82
C ALA A 5 11.11 -29.42 -27.39
N GLU A 6 11.07 -30.65 -27.92
CA GLU A 6 10.05 -31.65 -27.56
C GLU A 6 10.27 -32.21 -26.16
N GLU A 7 11.51 -32.50 -25.78
CA GLU A 7 11.86 -32.94 -24.42
C GLU A 7 11.51 -31.88 -23.36
N ARG A 8 11.68 -30.59 -23.69
CA ARG A 8 11.25 -29.49 -22.80
C ARG A 8 9.74 -29.44 -22.63
N ARG A 9 8.97 -29.51 -23.73
CA ARG A 9 7.49 -29.51 -23.68
C ARG A 9 6.94 -30.73 -22.94
N ALA A 10 7.56 -31.90 -23.12
CA ALA A 10 7.19 -33.11 -22.39
C ALA A 10 7.45 -32.97 -20.88
N ARG A 11 8.59 -32.41 -20.49
CA ARG A 11 8.92 -32.14 -19.08
C ARG A 11 7.98 -31.11 -18.45
N GLU A 12 7.59 -30.08 -19.19
CA GLU A 12 6.62 -29.08 -18.74
C GLU A 12 5.23 -29.68 -18.52
N ARG A 13 4.80 -30.59 -19.42
CA ARG A 13 3.53 -31.31 -19.27
C ARG A 13 3.53 -32.20 -18.03
N ILE A 14 4.59 -32.99 -17.82
CA ILE A 14 4.74 -33.84 -16.64
C ILE A 14 4.70 -33.00 -15.36
N LYS A 15 5.47 -31.90 -15.28
CA LYS A 15 5.44 -30.99 -14.12
C LYS A 15 4.06 -30.39 -13.88
N LYS A 16 3.32 -30.06 -14.94
CA LYS A 16 1.96 -29.52 -14.84
C LYS A 16 0.99 -30.56 -14.30
N GLU A 17 1.09 -31.81 -14.74
CA GLU A 17 0.29 -32.93 -14.26
C GLU A 17 0.60 -33.25 -12.80
N GLU A 18 1.88 -33.32 -12.41
CA GLU A 18 2.33 -33.50 -11.02
C GLU A 18 1.78 -32.38 -10.11
N TRP A 19 1.86 -31.13 -10.58
CA TRP A 19 1.31 -29.99 -9.84
C TRP A 19 -0.21 -30.06 -9.68
N GLN A 20 -0.94 -30.45 -10.74
CA GLN A 20 -2.38 -30.61 -10.70
C GLN A 20 -2.81 -31.71 -9.71
N GLN A 21 -2.06 -32.81 -9.66
CA GLN A 21 -2.30 -33.91 -8.70
C GLN A 21 -2.05 -33.48 -7.26
N GLU A 22 -0.99 -32.71 -6.99
CA GLU A 22 -0.70 -32.22 -5.63
C GLU A 22 -1.76 -31.20 -5.16
N ILE A 23 -2.24 -30.31 -6.05
CA ILE A 23 -3.35 -29.40 -5.74
C ILE A 23 -4.64 -30.18 -5.42
N ALA A 24 -4.96 -31.21 -6.21
CA ALA A 24 -6.12 -32.06 -5.94
C ALA A 24 -6.01 -32.77 -4.58
N ARG A 25 -4.82 -33.25 -4.21
CA ARG A 25 -4.54 -33.86 -2.90
C ARG A 25 -4.70 -32.87 -1.75
N LEU A 26 -4.18 -31.65 -1.90
CA LEU A 26 -4.31 -30.59 -0.89
C LEU A 26 -5.77 -30.18 -0.71
N ASN A 27 -6.55 -30.08 -1.79
CA ASN A 27 -7.97 -29.78 -1.73
C ASN A 27 -8.78 -30.91 -1.10
N ALA A 28 -8.49 -32.17 -1.43
CA ALA A 28 -9.11 -33.33 -0.78
C ALA A 28 -8.80 -33.38 0.73
N ARG A 29 -7.62 -32.92 1.16
CA ARG A 29 -7.25 -32.77 2.58
C ARG A 29 -8.01 -31.62 3.25
N LYS A 30 -8.21 -30.49 2.57
CA LYS A 30 -9.03 -29.37 3.07
C LYS A 30 -10.49 -29.75 3.26
N HIS A 31 -11.04 -30.62 2.42
CA HIS A 31 -12.45 -31.05 2.50
C HIS A 31 -12.70 -32.21 3.49
N ARG A 32 -11.67 -32.72 4.17
CA ARG A 32 -11.80 -33.83 5.14
C ARG A 32 -12.21 -33.40 6.55
N THR A 33 -12.29 -32.10 6.82
CA THR A 33 -12.67 -31.54 8.12
C THR A 33 -13.78 -30.51 7.95
N THR A 34 -15.03 -30.93 8.15
CA THR A 34 -16.23 -30.08 8.15
C THR A 34 -16.62 -29.56 9.54
N GLU A 35 -15.77 -29.73 10.55
CA GLU A 35 -15.92 -29.06 11.86
C GLU A 35 -14.88 -27.95 12.02
N PRO A 36 -15.28 -26.72 12.39
CA PRO A 36 -14.34 -25.66 12.74
C PRO A 36 -13.44 -26.11 13.91
N ASP A 37 -12.13 -26.02 13.70
CA ASP A 37 -11.15 -26.33 14.74
C ASP A 37 -11.42 -25.46 15.99
N ALA A 38 -11.03 -25.93 17.17
CA ALA A 38 -11.18 -25.22 18.44
C ALA A 38 -10.61 -23.78 18.38
N ARG A 39 -9.57 -23.57 17.57
CA ARG A 39 -8.99 -22.25 17.28
C ARG A 39 -10.00 -21.32 16.61
N ASP A 40 -10.76 -21.80 15.62
CA ASP A 40 -11.72 -20.99 14.87
C ASP A 40 -12.94 -20.66 15.74
N ARG A 41 -13.38 -21.62 16.57
CA ARG A 41 -14.41 -21.38 17.59
C ARG A 41 -14.00 -20.29 18.59
N ARG A 42 -12.75 -20.33 19.07
CA ARG A 42 -12.22 -19.31 19.99
C ARG A 42 -12.19 -17.93 19.35
N LYS A 43 -11.65 -17.82 18.13
CA LYS A 43 -11.64 -16.56 17.38
C LYS A 43 -13.05 -16.01 17.13
N ALA A 44 -14.00 -16.89 16.81
CA ALA A 44 -15.38 -16.47 16.60
C ALA A 44 -16.01 -15.94 17.91
N ALA A 45 -15.70 -16.56 19.05
CA ALA A 45 -16.15 -16.08 20.37
C ALA A 45 -15.51 -14.74 20.75
N GLU A 46 -14.20 -14.59 20.56
CA GLU A 46 -13.46 -13.33 20.77
C GLU A 46 -14.06 -12.19 19.93
N ARG A 47 -14.36 -12.47 18.65
CA ARG A 47 -15.01 -11.51 17.75
C ARG A 47 -16.39 -11.08 18.25
N ARG A 48 -17.25 -12.02 18.65
CA ARG A 48 -18.58 -11.70 19.19
C ARG A 48 -18.50 -10.85 20.46
N ALA A 49 -17.57 -11.17 21.34
CA ALA A 49 -17.37 -10.39 22.57
C ALA A 49 -16.92 -8.95 22.28
N PHE A 50 -16.08 -8.76 21.26
CA PHE A 50 -15.67 -7.43 20.81
C PHE A 50 -16.86 -6.65 20.21
N GLU A 51 -17.64 -7.28 19.33
CA GLU A 51 -18.81 -6.67 18.69
C GLU A 51 -19.86 -6.23 19.71
N GLN A 52 -20.09 -7.06 20.75
CA GLN A 52 -20.98 -6.71 21.85
C GLN A 52 -20.48 -5.47 22.61
N LYS A 53 -19.20 -5.43 23.00
CA LYS A 53 -18.62 -4.29 23.72
C LYS A 53 -18.68 -3.00 22.89
N LEU A 54 -18.43 -3.12 21.58
CA LEU A 54 -18.52 -1.98 20.67
C LEU A 54 -19.95 -1.47 20.58
N ALA A 55 -20.94 -2.36 20.44
CA ALA A 55 -22.34 -1.98 20.42
C ALA A 55 -22.77 -1.30 21.72
N GLU A 56 -22.37 -1.83 22.88
CA GLU A 56 -22.63 -1.20 24.20
C GLU A 56 -22.03 0.21 24.28
N HIS A 57 -20.80 0.41 23.79
CA HIS A 57 -20.16 1.71 23.78
C HIS A 57 -20.85 2.70 22.85
N LEU A 58 -21.15 2.30 21.60
CA LEU A 58 -21.79 3.18 20.61
C LEU A 58 -23.20 3.63 21.02
N HIS A 59 -23.91 2.81 21.80
CA HIS A 59 -25.23 3.15 22.35
C HIS A 59 -25.15 3.78 23.75
N SER A 60 -23.95 4.02 24.28
CA SER A 60 -23.79 4.65 25.59
C SER A 60 -24.12 6.15 25.55
N GLN A 61 -24.64 6.66 26.67
CA GLN A 61 -24.93 8.09 26.81
C GLN A 61 -23.65 8.96 26.75
N GLU A 62 -22.53 8.40 27.20
CA GLU A 62 -21.21 9.03 27.13
C GLU A 62 -20.79 9.26 25.67
N PHE A 63 -20.85 8.20 24.84
CA PHE A 63 -20.52 8.31 23.41
C PHE A 63 -21.45 9.28 22.68
N LYS A 64 -22.76 9.19 22.94
CA LYS A 64 -23.75 10.12 22.37
C LYS A 64 -23.39 11.57 22.68
N SER A 65 -23.12 11.87 23.95
CA SER A 65 -22.83 13.23 24.41
C SER A 65 -21.54 13.76 23.80
N TRP A 66 -20.50 12.91 23.74
CA TRP A 66 -19.24 13.25 23.07
C TRP A 66 -19.43 13.53 21.58
N TYR A 67 -20.11 12.62 20.86
CA TYR A 67 -20.32 12.72 19.42
C TYR A 67 -21.07 14.01 19.06
N GLU A 68 -22.24 14.23 19.67
CA GLU A 68 -23.09 15.39 19.39
C GLU A 68 -22.39 16.71 19.73
N SER A 69 -21.58 16.76 20.80
CA SER A 69 -20.80 17.96 21.16
C SER A 69 -19.64 18.25 20.20
N THR A 70 -19.05 17.21 19.60
CA THR A 70 -17.86 17.32 18.74
C THR A 70 -18.24 17.64 17.30
N THR A 71 -19.29 17.01 16.78
CA THR A 71 -19.68 17.13 15.37
C THR A 71 -20.81 18.14 15.14
N GLY A 72 -21.62 18.41 16.17
CA GLY A 72 -22.86 19.17 16.04
C GLY A 72 -23.99 18.40 15.33
N GLU A 73 -23.78 17.11 15.04
CA GLU A 73 -24.75 16.25 14.35
C GLU A 73 -25.40 15.25 15.32
N PRO A 74 -26.69 14.90 15.12
CA PRO A 74 -27.34 13.87 15.93
C PRO A 74 -26.68 12.51 15.76
N VAL A 75 -26.39 11.82 16.87
CA VAL A 75 -25.71 10.50 16.83
C VAL A 75 -26.49 9.44 16.04
N GLY A 76 -27.82 9.58 15.94
CA GLY A 76 -28.68 8.65 15.20
C GLY A 76 -28.30 8.51 13.73
N VAL A 77 -27.95 9.62 13.06
CA VAL A 77 -27.53 9.61 11.65
C VAL A 77 -26.26 8.77 11.45
N PHE A 78 -25.33 8.89 12.39
CA PHE A 78 -24.10 8.09 12.40
C PHE A 78 -24.38 6.60 12.63
N LEU A 79 -25.24 6.27 13.60
CA LEU A 79 -25.58 4.88 13.90
C LEU A 79 -26.30 4.21 12.73
N ASP A 80 -27.20 4.92 12.06
CA ASP A 80 -27.90 4.43 10.87
C ASP A 80 -26.91 4.14 9.72
N ALA A 81 -25.99 5.06 9.45
CA ALA A 81 -24.94 4.88 8.46
C ALA A 81 -23.98 3.72 8.81
N ALA A 82 -23.62 3.59 10.09
CA ALA A 82 -22.77 2.50 10.57
C ALA A 82 -23.47 1.13 10.44
N ALA A 83 -24.76 1.05 10.73
CA ALA A 83 -25.57 -0.15 10.56
C ALA A 83 -25.66 -0.57 9.08
N GLU A 84 -25.80 0.39 8.16
CA GLU A 84 -25.81 0.12 6.72
C GLU A 84 -24.47 -0.46 6.22
N ILE A 85 -23.35 0.04 6.73
CA ILE A 85 -22.01 -0.49 6.41
C ILE A 85 -21.82 -1.91 6.96
N GLU A 86 -22.24 -2.17 8.19
CA GLU A 86 -22.14 -3.50 8.79
C GLU A 86 -23.08 -4.50 8.10
N ALA A 87 -24.28 -4.08 7.68
CA ALA A 87 -25.19 -4.90 6.89
C ALA A 87 -24.56 -5.31 5.54
N ARG A 88 -23.91 -4.37 4.83
CA ARG A 88 -23.13 -4.67 3.61
C ARG A 88 -21.96 -5.62 3.89
N ARG A 89 -21.33 -5.51 5.07
CA ARG A 89 -20.25 -6.40 5.49
C ARG A 89 -20.76 -7.80 5.86
N LEU A 90 -21.97 -7.94 6.39
CA LEU A 90 -22.58 -9.24 6.70
C LEU A 90 -23.13 -9.96 5.45
N ASP A 91 -23.44 -9.22 4.38
CA ASP A 91 -23.75 -9.78 3.06
C ASP A 91 -22.54 -10.52 2.43
N CYS A 92 -21.35 -10.36 3.01
CA CYS A 92 -20.16 -11.14 2.66
C CYS A 92 -20.22 -12.60 3.14
N THR A 93 -21.32 -13.05 3.75
CA THR A 93 -21.50 -14.44 4.20
C THR A 93 -21.94 -15.40 3.11
N SER A 94 -22.30 -14.92 1.91
CA SER A 94 -22.42 -15.79 0.74
C SER A 94 -21.09 -15.92 0.01
N ARG A 95 -20.34 -16.99 0.31
CA ARG A 95 -19.62 -17.76 -0.72
C ARG A 95 -18.65 -16.98 -1.64
N ILE A 96 -18.12 -15.84 -1.21
CA ILE A 96 -17.02 -15.21 -1.94
C ILE A 96 -15.80 -16.07 -1.66
N ASP A 97 -15.29 -16.76 -2.68
CA ASP A 97 -14.02 -17.47 -2.58
C ASP A 97 -13.01 -16.44 -2.05
N TRP A 98 -12.36 -16.73 -0.93
CA TRP A 98 -11.37 -15.84 -0.36
C TRP A 98 -10.31 -15.43 -1.40
N THR A 99 -10.07 -16.30 -2.39
CA THR A 99 -9.26 -16.04 -3.58
C THR A 99 -9.86 -14.94 -4.47
N GLU A 100 -11.15 -15.02 -4.81
CA GLU A 100 -11.87 -14.01 -5.58
C GLU A 100 -11.96 -12.68 -4.82
N TRP A 101 -12.19 -12.70 -3.51
CA TRP A 101 -12.17 -11.49 -2.68
C TRP A 101 -10.78 -10.84 -2.65
N VAL A 102 -9.73 -11.64 -2.45
CA VAL A 102 -8.34 -11.15 -2.47
C VAL A 102 -8.00 -10.63 -3.87
N GLN A 103 -8.42 -11.33 -4.94
CA GLN A 103 -8.21 -10.89 -6.32
C GLN A 103 -8.93 -9.59 -6.62
N ASP A 104 -10.20 -9.45 -6.25
CA ASP A 104 -10.98 -8.22 -6.38
C ASP A 104 -10.33 -7.07 -5.57
N ARG A 105 -9.81 -7.37 -4.38
CA ARG A 105 -9.10 -6.37 -3.57
C ARG A 105 -7.78 -5.94 -4.21
N ILE A 106 -6.99 -6.88 -4.71
CA ILE A 106 -5.74 -6.61 -5.43
C ILE A 106 -6.04 -5.84 -6.72
N GLN A 107 -7.06 -6.26 -7.46
CA GLN A 107 -7.51 -5.62 -8.69
C GLN A 107 -7.99 -4.20 -8.41
N GLY A 108 -8.85 -3.99 -7.42
CA GLY A 108 -9.29 -2.66 -7.01
C GLY A 108 -8.15 -1.79 -6.46
N ILE A 109 -7.14 -2.35 -5.80
CA ILE A 109 -5.91 -1.60 -5.44
C ILE A 109 -5.14 -1.23 -6.71
N THR A 110 -4.97 -2.16 -7.64
CA THR A 110 -4.23 -1.98 -8.90
C THR A 110 -4.93 -0.98 -9.82
N GLU A 111 -6.24 -1.02 -9.94
CA GLU A 111 -7.06 -0.12 -10.77
C GLU A 111 -7.13 1.30 -10.20
N ARG A 112 -7.08 1.44 -8.86
CA ARG A 112 -7.04 2.74 -8.18
C ARG A 112 -5.63 3.29 -8.02
N HIS A 113 -4.61 2.46 -8.14
CA HIS A 113 -3.24 2.90 -7.94
C HIS A 113 -2.76 3.66 -9.18
N ILE A 114 -2.33 4.90 -8.93
CA ILE A 114 -2.00 5.92 -9.94
C ILE A 114 -0.99 5.46 -11.00
N TRP A 115 -0.17 4.45 -10.68
CA TRP A 115 0.90 3.96 -11.54
C TRP A 115 0.53 2.73 -12.38
N THR A 116 -0.56 2.05 -12.04
CA THR A 116 -1.02 0.82 -12.67
C THR A 116 -2.24 1.05 -13.55
N ASN A 117 -3.04 2.07 -13.26
CA ASN A 117 -4.10 2.54 -14.16
C ASN A 117 -3.52 3.31 -15.36
N PRO A 118 -3.75 2.87 -16.62
CA PRO A 118 -3.18 3.50 -17.82
C PRO A 118 -3.63 4.95 -18.02
N GLU A 119 -4.89 5.26 -17.74
CA GLU A 119 -5.46 6.60 -17.93
C GLU A 119 -4.89 7.58 -16.91
N THR A 120 -4.83 7.15 -15.64
CA THR A 120 -4.24 7.96 -14.57
C THR A 120 -2.75 8.19 -14.81
N LYS A 121 -2.04 7.16 -15.29
CA LYS A 121 -0.63 7.27 -15.68
C LYS A 121 -0.43 8.24 -16.85
N ALA A 122 -1.27 8.17 -17.88
CA ALA A 122 -1.21 9.08 -19.03
C ALA A 122 -1.49 10.53 -18.60
N PHE A 123 -2.52 10.76 -17.77
CA PHE A 123 -2.83 12.06 -17.21
C PHE A 123 -1.64 12.65 -16.46
N TRP A 124 -1.04 11.92 -15.52
CA TRP A 124 0.11 12.44 -14.77
C TRP A 124 1.35 12.63 -15.65
N ALA A 125 1.55 11.80 -16.67
CA ALA A 125 2.62 12.00 -17.63
C ALA A 125 2.45 13.31 -18.41
N GLU A 126 1.22 13.62 -18.85
CA GLU A 126 0.87 14.89 -19.50
C GLU A 126 1.10 16.07 -18.56
N GLN A 127 0.65 15.99 -17.30
CA GLN A 127 0.84 17.07 -16.33
C GLN A 127 2.33 17.33 -16.02
N VAL A 128 3.11 16.27 -15.89
CA VAL A 128 4.56 16.36 -15.68
C VAL A 128 5.26 16.95 -16.91
N ALA A 129 4.77 16.67 -18.12
CA ALA A 129 5.28 17.25 -19.37
C ALA A 129 4.85 18.72 -19.56
N ALA A 130 3.65 19.09 -19.12
CA ALA A 130 3.10 20.44 -19.20
C ALA A 130 3.64 21.41 -18.14
N ALA A 131 4.38 20.90 -17.14
CA ALA A 131 4.99 21.72 -16.09
C ALA A 131 5.89 22.81 -16.68
N ARG A 132 5.61 24.07 -16.33
CA ARG A 132 6.23 25.27 -16.95
C ARG A 132 7.55 25.65 -16.30
N SER A 133 7.84 25.09 -15.12
CA SER A 133 9.07 25.37 -14.38
C SER A 133 9.69 24.11 -13.77
N PRO A 134 11.02 24.09 -13.57
CA PRO A 134 11.69 22.99 -12.87
C PRO A 134 11.14 22.76 -11.44
N ARG A 135 10.70 23.83 -10.77
CA ARG A 135 10.12 23.78 -9.43
C ARG A 135 8.77 23.06 -9.42
N GLU A 136 7.89 23.40 -10.36
CA GLU A 136 6.59 22.75 -10.55
C GLU A 136 6.76 21.28 -10.88
N ARG A 137 7.64 20.97 -11.85
CA ARG A 137 7.95 19.59 -12.22
C ARG A 137 8.45 18.78 -11.02
N ARG A 138 9.37 19.34 -10.23
CA ARG A 138 9.89 18.70 -9.00
C ARG A 138 8.77 18.45 -7.98
N PHE A 139 7.89 19.43 -7.77
CA PHE A 139 6.75 19.29 -6.87
C PHE A 139 5.83 18.13 -7.28
N LEU A 140 5.48 18.05 -8.57
CA LEU A 140 4.67 16.94 -9.10
C LEU A 140 5.36 15.59 -8.89
N LEU A 141 6.64 15.48 -9.23
CA LEU A 141 7.41 14.25 -9.04
C LEU A 141 7.49 13.84 -7.56
N HIS A 142 7.70 14.78 -6.65
CA HIS A 142 7.67 14.51 -5.21
C HIS A 142 6.31 13.98 -4.79
N ARG A 143 5.22 14.64 -5.19
CA ARG A 143 3.86 14.22 -4.85
C ARG A 143 3.57 12.79 -5.31
N LEU A 144 3.94 12.49 -6.55
CA LEU A 144 3.71 11.18 -7.16
C LEU A 144 4.59 10.07 -6.55
N ALA A 145 5.80 10.42 -6.11
CA ALA A 145 6.73 9.49 -5.48
C ALA A 145 6.57 9.37 -3.96
N THR A 146 5.74 10.19 -3.30
CA THR A 146 5.53 10.13 -1.84
C THR A 146 4.51 9.04 -1.52
N PRO A 147 4.92 7.92 -0.90
CA PRO A 147 3.97 6.91 -0.47
C PRO A 147 3.15 7.42 0.73
N ILE A 148 1.95 6.85 0.92
CA ILE A 148 1.04 7.24 2.02
C ILE A 148 1.69 6.99 3.40
N TRP A 149 2.55 5.97 3.49
CA TRP A 149 3.23 5.60 4.73
C TRP A 149 4.48 6.44 5.04
N ALA A 150 4.90 7.35 4.16
CA ALA A 150 6.10 8.16 4.40
C ALA A 150 5.96 9.01 5.67
N ASP A 151 7.00 9.00 6.50
CA ASP A 151 7.06 9.80 7.72
C ASP A 151 7.49 11.23 7.38
N ARG A 152 6.51 12.12 7.29
CA ARG A 152 6.73 13.54 6.99
C ARG A 152 7.55 14.25 8.05
N ALA A 153 7.47 13.83 9.32
CA ALA A 153 8.24 14.45 10.40
C ALA A 153 9.71 14.06 10.30
N ALA A 154 10.00 12.78 10.05
CA ALA A 154 11.36 12.31 9.80
C ALA A 154 11.98 12.96 8.54
N MET A 155 11.20 13.09 7.46
CA MET A 155 11.65 13.80 6.26
C MET A 155 11.98 15.27 6.57
N LEU A 156 11.15 15.97 7.36
CA LEU A 156 11.40 17.35 7.76
C LEU A 156 12.69 17.48 8.57
N GLU A 157 13.00 16.50 9.42
CA GLU A 157 14.24 16.48 10.18
C GLU A 157 15.47 16.40 9.28
N ILE A 158 15.40 15.67 8.16
CA ILE A 158 16.49 15.63 7.18
C ILE A 158 16.71 17.02 6.53
N TYR A 159 15.63 17.78 6.27
CA TYR A 159 15.76 19.17 5.79
C TYR A 159 16.38 20.09 6.85
N ARG A 160 16.04 19.88 8.13
CA ARG A 160 16.68 20.62 9.23
C ARG A 160 18.16 20.27 9.37
N GLN A 161 18.51 18.99 9.27
CA GLN A 161 19.91 18.54 9.25
C GLN A 161 20.68 19.18 8.11
N ARG A 162 20.08 19.31 6.91
CA ARG A 162 20.68 20.07 5.81
C ARG A 162 20.99 21.50 6.24
N ASP A 163 20.03 22.23 6.82
CA ASP A 163 20.24 23.62 7.25
C ASP A 163 21.32 23.73 8.34
N GLN A 164 21.36 22.79 9.29
CA GLN A 164 22.38 22.70 10.33
C GLN A 164 23.78 22.47 9.74
N LEU A 165 23.92 21.55 8.78
CA LEU A 165 25.19 21.29 8.10
C LEU A 165 25.70 22.52 7.36
N VAL A 166 24.82 23.28 6.71
CA VAL A 166 25.18 24.57 6.09
C VAL A 166 25.71 25.54 7.14
N ALA A 167 25.00 25.71 8.25
CA ALA A 167 25.41 26.63 9.32
C ALA A 167 26.74 26.22 9.99
N GLN A 168 26.97 24.92 10.19
CA GLN A 168 28.16 24.40 10.87
C GLN A 168 29.41 24.40 9.97
N THR A 169 29.25 24.03 8.70
CA THR A 169 30.39 23.84 7.79
C THR A 169 30.67 25.06 6.91
N GLY A 170 29.70 25.97 6.76
CA GLY A 170 29.76 27.06 5.78
C GLY A 170 29.64 26.58 4.32
N ILE A 171 29.46 25.27 4.09
CA ILE A 171 29.35 24.68 2.75
C ILE A 171 27.87 24.52 2.40
N PRO A 172 27.44 24.91 1.19
CA PRO A 172 26.07 24.64 0.74
C PRO A 172 25.77 23.13 0.71
N HIS A 173 24.68 22.72 1.35
CA HIS A 173 24.16 21.36 1.33
C HIS A 173 22.77 21.32 0.66
N ASP A 174 22.42 20.17 0.09
CA ASP A 174 21.11 19.86 -0.47
C ASP A 174 20.56 18.55 0.14
N VAL A 175 19.25 18.36 0.04
CA VAL A 175 18.62 17.06 0.32
C VAL A 175 18.56 16.26 -0.98
N ASP A 176 19.38 15.21 -1.06
CA ASP A 176 19.49 14.27 -2.17
C ASP A 176 18.55 13.08 -1.98
N HIS A 177 18.10 12.51 -3.09
CA HIS A 177 17.45 11.21 -3.11
C HIS A 177 18.48 10.13 -3.38
N ILE A 178 18.75 9.24 -2.42
CA ILE A 178 19.76 8.17 -2.53
C ILE A 178 19.56 7.38 -3.82
N ILE A 179 18.33 6.90 -4.03
CA ILE A 179 17.81 6.37 -5.29
C ILE A 179 17.07 7.50 -6.01
N PRO A 180 17.48 7.88 -7.24
CA PRO A 180 16.87 9.00 -7.96
C PRO A 180 15.39 8.76 -8.26
N LEU A 181 14.55 9.80 -8.12
CA LEU A 181 13.13 9.72 -8.47
C LEU A 181 12.92 9.47 -9.97
N VAL A 182 13.81 10.02 -10.81
CA VAL A 182 13.77 9.89 -12.26
C VAL A 182 15.09 9.32 -12.73
N SER A 183 15.10 8.07 -13.18
CA SER A 183 16.24 7.43 -13.82
C SER A 183 15.76 6.46 -14.90
N ARG A 184 16.68 6.08 -15.80
CA ARG A 184 16.43 5.08 -16.84
C ARG A 184 16.25 3.67 -16.26
N TYR A 185 16.89 3.38 -15.13
CA TYR A 185 17.01 2.02 -14.61
C TYR A 185 16.12 1.73 -13.40
N VAL A 186 15.88 2.74 -12.57
CA VAL A 186 15.14 2.62 -11.31
C VAL A 186 14.31 3.88 -11.06
N CYS A 187 13.28 3.76 -10.23
CA CYS A 187 12.61 4.90 -9.64
C CYS A 187 12.66 4.80 -8.11
N GLY A 188 13.13 5.87 -7.46
CA GLY A 188 13.12 5.99 -6.01
C GLY A 188 11.78 6.50 -5.48
N LEU A 189 11.57 6.33 -4.17
CA LEU A 189 10.44 6.91 -3.43
C LEU A 189 10.83 8.24 -2.79
N HIS A 190 9.88 9.14 -2.58
CA HIS A 190 10.07 10.33 -1.75
C HIS A 190 9.66 10.01 -0.30
N CYS A 191 10.54 9.34 0.43
CA CYS A 191 10.37 8.98 1.84
C CYS A 191 11.67 9.15 2.63
N GLU A 192 11.57 9.14 3.95
CA GLU A 192 12.64 9.31 4.93
C GLU A 192 13.84 8.38 4.68
N PHE A 193 13.62 7.14 4.27
CA PHE A 193 14.70 6.18 3.98
C PHE A 193 15.46 6.44 2.67
N ASN A 194 14.89 7.26 1.78
CA ASN A 194 15.51 7.57 0.50
C ASN A 194 16.06 9.00 0.44
N LEU A 195 16.01 9.76 1.54
CA LEU A 195 16.53 11.11 1.61
C LEU A 195 17.82 11.18 2.43
N ARG A 196 18.74 12.05 2.04
CA ARG A 196 19.94 12.38 2.82
C ARG A 196 20.39 13.81 2.57
N ALA A 197 20.93 14.47 3.59
CA ALA A 197 21.61 15.75 3.44
C ALA A 197 23.06 15.52 2.98
N ILE A 198 23.45 16.11 1.86
CA ILE A 198 24.82 15.99 1.31
C ILE A 198 25.30 17.35 0.76
N PRO A 199 26.61 17.56 0.57
CA PRO A 199 27.11 18.77 -0.08
C PRO A 199 26.46 19.00 -1.45
N ALA A 200 26.07 20.24 -1.74
CA ALA A 200 25.38 20.59 -2.98
C ALA A 200 26.22 20.25 -4.23
N THR A 201 27.55 20.34 -4.12
CA THR A 201 28.47 19.94 -5.19
C THR A 201 28.36 18.45 -5.51
N GLU A 202 28.25 17.60 -4.48
CA GLU A 202 28.09 16.16 -4.64
C GLU A 202 26.70 15.81 -5.21
N ASN A 203 25.64 16.45 -4.71
CA ASN A 203 24.29 16.28 -5.23
C ASN A 203 24.21 16.63 -6.73
N ARG A 204 24.73 17.79 -7.12
CA ARG A 204 24.81 18.22 -8.53
C ARG A 204 25.64 17.27 -9.37
N ARG A 205 26.76 16.79 -8.82
CA ARG A 205 27.60 15.79 -9.50
C ARG A 205 26.79 14.53 -9.74
N LYS A 206 26.13 13.96 -8.74
CA LYS A 206 25.31 12.74 -8.82
C LYS A 206 24.17 12.89 -9.83
N SER A 207 23.44 14.01 -9.79
CA SER A 207 22.25 14.22 -10.63
C SER A 207 21.28 13.03 -10.50
N ASN A 208 20.71 12.57 -11.62
CA ASN A 208 19.79 11.43 -11.69
C ASN A 208 20.49 10.07 -11.88
N ARG A 209 21.80 9.98 -11.62
CA ARG A 209 22.53 8.72 -11.80
C ARG A 209 22.24 7.76 -10.65
N PHE A 210 21.99 6.50 -11.02
CA PHE A 210 21.95 5.38 -10.11
C PHE A 210 23.18 4.51 -10.38
N THR A 211 23.99 4.30 -9.36
CA THR A 211 25.13 3.38 -9.40
C THR A 211 24.74 2.15 -8.58
N PRO A 212 24.57 0.97 -9.20
CA PRO A 212 24.44 -0.27 -8.45
C PRO A 212 25.68 -0.45 -7.58
N GLY A 213 25.46 -0.78 -6.30
CA GLY A 213 26.53 -1.17 -5.38
C GLY A 213 27.13 -2.51 -5.74
#